data_AF-A0A358B1E5-F1
#
_entry.id   AF-A0A358B1E5-F1
#
_cell.length_a   1.000
_cell.length_b   1.000
_cell.length_c   1.000
_cell.angle_alpha   90.00
_cell.angle_beta   90.00
_cell.angle_gamma   90.00
#
_symmetry.space_group_name_H-M   'P 1'
#
loop_
_entity.id
_entity.type
_entity.pdbx_description
1 polymer ?
#
loop_
_entity_poly.entity_id
_entity_poly.type
_entity_poly.pdbx_seq_one_letter_code
_entity_poly.pdbx_strand_id
1 'polypeptide(L)'
;MCAKQVKKPGEVPTTGHEWDGIQEYDNPMPRWWLWTFYLCIIWAIGYMIAYPAWPLVTKATNGFLGTTAAGDTRLAVAEEIKRFDEANGPIKAKLVAADLNAIVGDAELEPYARAAGAAVFRTWCAQCHGAGAAGV
;
A
#
# COMPACT_ATOMS: atom_id res chain seq x y z
N MET A 1 24.06 36.93 -36.37
CA MET A 1 23.05 36.75 -37.42
C MET A 1 22.40 35.40 -37.17
N CYS A 2 21.23 35.35 -36.54
CA CYS A 2 20.51 34.09 -36.36
C CYS A 2 19.92 33.69 -37.72
N ALA A 3 20.37 32.57 -38.27
CA ALA A 3 19.83 32.05 -39.52
C ALA A 3 18.34 31.77 -39.33
N LYS A 4 17.51 32.32 -40.24
CA LYS A 4 16.07 32.08 -40.26
C LYS A 4 15.84 30.58 -40.50
N GLN A 5 15.26 29.90 -39.52
CA GLN A 5 14.96 28.46 -39.59
C GLN A 5 14.10 28.16 -40.83
N VAL A 6 14.56 27.21 -41.65
CA VAL A 6 13.89 26.81 -42.88
C VAL A 6 12.74 25.86 -42.52
N LYS A 7 11.49 26.31 -42.69
CA LYS A 7 10.30 25.50 -42.41
C LYS A 7 10.18 24.36 -43.43
N LYS A 8 9.96 23.13 -42.95
CA LYS A 8 9.68 21.96 -43.79
C LYS A 8 8.22 21.98 -44.26
N PRO A 9 7.90 21.45 -45.45
CA PRO A 9 6.51 21.34 -45.89
C PRO A 9 5.70 20.46 -44.91
N GLY A 10 4.57 20.98 -44.42
CA GLY A 10 3.71 20.29 -43.45
C GLY A 10 4.04 20.55 -41.97
N GLU A 11 4.95 21.47 -41.68
CA GLU A 11 5.32 21.82 -40.31
C GLU A 11 4.27 22.71 -39.64
N VAL A 12 3.81 22.27 -38.46
CA VAL A 12 2.86 22.98 -37.59
C VAL A 12 3.38 24.37 -37.21
N PRO A 13 2.49 25.38 -37.08
CA PRO A 13 2.89 26.72 -36.64
C PRO A 13 3.47 26.69 -35.23
N THR A 14 4.33 27.67 -34.94
CA THR A 14 4.85 27.92 -33.59
C THR A 14 4.01 28.98 -32.88
N THR A 15 4.09 29.04 -31.55
CA THR A 15 3.29 29.95 -30.68
C THR A 15 3.66 31.44 -30.79
N GLY A 16 4.60 31.79 -31.67
CA GLY A 16 4.98 33.17 -32.00
C GLY A 16 6.00 33.83 -31.08
N HIS A 17 6.40 33.16 -29.98
CA HIS A 17 7.44 33.63 -29.06
C HIS A 17 8.69 32.75 -29.15
N GLU A 18 9.85 33.35 -28.91
CA GLU A 18 11.14 32.66 -28.84
C GLU A 18 11.78 32.91 -27.47
N TRP A 19 12.25 31.83 -26.86
CA TRP A 19 12.92 31.83 -25.56
C TRP A 19 14.30 31.21 -25.72
N ASP A 20 15.34 32.04 -25.77
CA ASP A 20 16.74 31.59 -25.91
C ASP A 20 16.97 30.64 -27.10
N GLY A 21 16.43 31.00 -28.27
CA GLY A 21 16.50 30.18 -29.48
C GLY A 21 15.54 28.98 -29.52
N ILE A 22 14.76 28.72 -28.46
CA ILE A 22 13.72 27.68 -28.42
C ILE A 22 12.36 28.30 -28.78
N GLN A 23 11.59 27.60 -29.60
CA GLN A 23 10.22 27.96 -29.97
C GLN A 23 9.31 26.74 -29.76
N GLU A 24 8.05 27.00 -29.44
CA GLU A 24 7.06 25.94 -29.13
C GLU A 24 6.13 25.71 -30.33
N TYR A 25 5.91 24.45 -30.69
CA TYR A 25 4.92 24.09 -31.72
C TYR A 25 3.51 24.07 -31.15
N ASP A 26 2.56 24.66 -31.89
CA ASP A 26 1.13 24.60 -31.58
C ASP A 26 0.50 23.31 -32.15
N ASN A 27 0.96 22.18 -31.62
CA ASN A 27 0.40 20.87 -31.96
C ASN A 27 -0.91 20.64 -31.20
N PRO A 28 -1.94 20.08 -31.83
CA PRO A 28 -3.06 19.54 -31.07
C PRO A 28 -2.57 18.41 -30.16
N MET A 29 -3.13 18.33 -28.96
CA MET A 29 -2.81 17.24 -28.03
C MET A 29 -3.07 15.88 -28.69
N PRO A 30 -2.17 14.89 -28.51
CA PRO A 30 -2.38 13.56 -29.07
C PRO A 30 -3.71 12.96 -28.61
N ARG A 31 -4.53 12.46 -29.54
CA ARG A 31 -5.88 11.96 -29.22
C ARG A 31 -5.86 10.81 -28.21
N TRP A 32 -4.88 9.92 -28.30
CA TRP A 32 -4.73 8.82 -27.34
C TRP A 32 -4.45 9.33 -25.93
N TRP A 33 -3.67 10.42 -25.80
CA TRP A 33 -3.37 11.04 -24.51
C TRP A 33 -4.64 11.62 -23.88
N LEU A 34 -5.45 12.31 -24.68
CA LEU A 34 -6.76 12.82 -24.22
C LEU A 34 -7.67 11.70 -23.74
N TRP A 35 -7.75 10.58 -24.49
CA TRP A 35 -8.54 9.42 -24.06
C TRP A 35 -8.07 8.86 -22.71
N THR A 36 -6.77 8.69 -22.53
CA THR A 36 -6.20 8.23 -21.25
C THR A 36 -6.51 9.21 -20.13
N PHE A 37 -6.37 10.51 -20.36
CA PHE A 37 -6.68 11.55 -19.38
C PHE A 37 -8.15 11.48 -18.93
N TYR A 38 -9.09 11.40 -19.87
CA TYR A 38 -10.51 11.25 -19.55
C TYR A 38 -10.84 9.92 -18.86
N LEU A 39 -10.17 8.82 -19.24
CA LEU A 39 -10.34 7.53 -18.57
C LEU A 39 -9.89 7.58 -17.11
N CYS A 40 -8.78 8.28 -16.80
CA CYS A 40 -8.36 8.51 -15.42
C CYS A 40 -9.39 9.31 -14.62
N ILE A 41 -10.02 10.32 -15.23
CA ILE A 41 -11.10 11.09 -14.57
C ILE A 41 -12.29 10.20 -14.26
N ILE A 42 -12.76 9.42 -15.25
CA ILE A 42 -13.88 8.48 -15.09
C ILE A 42 -13.56 7.46 -14.00
N TRP A 43 -12.34 6.91 -14.02
CA TRP A 43 -11.87 5.97 -13.01
C TRP A 43 -11.85 6.59 -11.61
N ALA A 44 -11.34 7.82 -11.47
CA ALA A 44 -11.30 8.52 -10.19
C ALA A 44 -12.70 8.76 -9.62
N ILE A 45 -13.65 9.17 -10.46
CA ILE A 45 -15.06 9.34 -10.05
C ILE A 45 -15.67 7.99 -9.64
N GLY A 46 -15.46 6.94 -10.43
CA GLY A 46 -15.94 5.59 -10.11
C GLY A 46 -15.36 5.08 -8.80
N TYR A 47 -14.06 5.28 -8.57
CA TYR A 47 -13.38 4.89 -7.34
C TYR A 47 -13.90 5.65 -6.12
N MET A 48 -14.13 6.96 -6.25
CA MET A 48 -14.71 7.81 -5.20
C MET A 48 -16.12 7.35 -4.78
N ILE A 49 -16.92 6.84 -5.73
CA ILE A 49 -18.27 6.31 -5.46
C ILE A 49 -18.20 4.91 -4.87
N ALA A 50 -17.27 4.07 -5.33
CA ALA A 50 -17.15 2.70 -4.88
C ALA A 50 -16.59 2.58 -3.46
N TYR A 51 -15.60 3.41 -3.09
CA TYR A 51 -14.84 3.31 -1.84
C TYR A 51 -15.13 4.46 -0.86
N PRO A 52 -14.73 4.32 0.41
CA PRO A 52 -14.71 5.44 1.33
C PRO A 52 -13.82 6.58 0.84
N ALA A 53 -14.37 7.80 0.73
CA ALA A 53 -13.67 8.88 0.04
C ALA A 53 -13.74 10.23 0.76
N TRP A 54 -14.93 10.68 1.17
CA TRP A 54 -15.10 12.03 1.70
C TRP A 54 -15.06 12.04 3.23
N PRO A 55 -14.10 12.72 3.87
CA PRO A 55 -14.07 12.81 5.33
C PRO A 55 -15.18 13.74 5.82
N LEU A 56 -16.14 13.20 6.57
CA LEU A 56 -17.10 13.97 7.37
C LEU A 56 -16.54 14.15 8.78
N VAL A 57 -17.24 14.91 9.63
CA VAL A 57 -16.80 15.28 10.98
C VAL A 57 -16.38 14.07 11.84
N THR A 58 -17.05 12.94 11.71
CA THR A 58 -16.80 11.73 12.53
C THR A 58 -16.53 10.46 11.74
N LYS A 59 -16.74 10.45 10.42
CA LYS A 59 -16.58 9.27 9.56
C LYS A 59 -16.40 9.67 8.10
N ALA A 60 -15.81 8.81 7.29
CA ALA A 60 -15.85 8.99 5.85
C ALA A 60 -17.22 8.60 5.27
N THR A 61 -17.54 9.02 4.04
CA THR A 61 -18.53 8.30 3.23
C THR A 61 -18.09 6.85 3.08
N ASN A 62 -19.03 5.90 2.98
CA ASN A 62 -18.67 4.47 2.84
C ASN A 62 -18.58 4.02 1.37
N GLY A 63 -19.20 4.74 0.43
CA GLY A 63 -19.39 4.24 -0.93
C GLY A 63 -20.20 2.94 -0.97
N PHE A 64 -20.14 2.21 -2.09
CA PHE A 64 -20.81 0.91 -2.22
C PHE A 64 -20.10 -0.24 -1.52
N LEU A 65 -18.77 -0.17 -1.39
CA LEU A 65 -17.94 -1.27 -0.89
C LEU A 65 -17.47 -1.09 0.55
N GLY A 66 -17.51 0.12 1.12
CA GLY A 66 -16.92 0.44 2.43
C GLY A 66 -17.61 -0.19 3.65
N THR A 67 -18.60 -1.04 3.45
CA THR A 67 -19.19 -1.89 4.51
C THR A 67 -18.66 -3.32 4.47
N THR A 68 -17.73 -3.63 3.57
CA THR A 68 -17.12 -4.95 3.38
C THR A 68 -15.60 -4.87 3.53
N ALA A 69 -14.96 -5.99 3.88
CA ALA A 69 -13.49 -6.07 3.93
C ALA A 69 -12.82 -5.71 2.58
N ALA A 70 -13.46 -6.02 1.45
CA ALA A 70 -12.94 -5.66 0.14
C ALA A 70 -12.90 -4.14 -0.12
N GLY A 71 -13.74 -3.37 0.57
CA GLY A 71 -13.85 -1.92 0.40
C GLY A 71 -13.34 -1.07 1.56
N ASP A 72 -13.09 -1.67 2.73
CA ASP A 72 -12.55 -0.97 3.90
C ASP A 72 -11.41 -1.77 4.53
N THR A 73 -10.22 -1.16 4.51
CA THR A 73 -8.99 -1.75 5.07
C THR A 73 -9.08 -2.07 6.57
N ARG A 74 -9.84 -1.31 7.36
CA ARG A 74 -10.04 -1.61 8.79
C ARG A 74 -10.86 -2.89 8.97
N LEU A 75 -11.89 -3.08 8.14
CA LEU A 75 -12.67 -4.30 8.14
C LEU A 75 -11.83 -5.49 7.68
N ALA A 76 -11.01 -5.32 6.63
CA ALA A 76 -10.08 -6.34 6.17
C ALA A 76 -9.07 -6.75 7.26
N VAL A 77 -8.48 -5.77 7.96
CA VAL A 77 -7.54 -6.04 9.05
C VAL A 77 -8.23 -6.75 10.21
N ALA A 78 -9.44 -6.33 10.59
CA ALA A 78 -10.19 -6.98 11.66
C ALA A 78 -10.53 -8.44 11.32
N GLU A 79 -10.92 -8.72 10.07
CA GLU A 79 -11.17 -10.08 9.59
C GLU A 79 -9.91 -10.94 9.60
N GLU A 80 -8.79 -10.39 9.15
CA GLU A 80 -7.50 -11.10 9.12
C GLU A 80 -6.97 -11.39 10.53
N ILE A 81 -7.10 -10.44 11.47
CA ILE A 81 -6.76 -10.66 12.89
C ILE A 81 -7.62 -11.79 13.44
N LYS A 82 -8.94 -11.74 13.23
CA LYS A 82 -9.86 -12.77 13.71
C LYS A 82 -9.50 -14.15 13.16
N ARG A 83 -9.25 -14.25 11.85
CA ARG A 83 -8.82 -15.49 11.17
C ARG A 83 -7.56 -16.06 11.81
N PHE A 84 -6.56 -15.21 12.07
CA PHE A 84 -5.29 -15.62 12.66
C PHE A 84 -5.43 -16.00 14.13
N ASP A 85 -6.27 -15.31 14.90
CA ASP A 85 -6.55 -15.64 16.28
C ASP A 85 -7.34 -16.94 16.43
N GLU A 86 -8.29 -17.23 15.56
CA GLU A 86 -8.99 -18.51 15.53
C GLU A 86 -8.04 -19.66 15.18
N ALA A 87 -7.16 -19.46 14.18
CA ALA A 87 -6.19 -20.47 13.77
C ALA A 87 -5.15 -20.79 14.86
N ASN A 88 -4.71 -19.79 15.63
CA ASN A 88 -3.69 -19.95 16.68
C ASN A 88 -4.28 -20.09 18.09
N GLY A 89 -5.59 -19.89 18.26
CA GLY A 89 -6.27 -19.88 19.55
C GLY A 89 -5.98 -21.13 20.39
N PRO A 90 -6.11 -22.35 19.85
CA PRO A 90 -5.86 -23.58 20.60
C PRO A 90 -4.44 -23.66 21.17
N ILE A 91 -3.40 -23.38 20.36
CA ILE A 91 -2.01 -23.46 20.81
C ILE A 91 -1.65 -22.31 21.77
N LYS A 92 -2.17 -21.10 21.52
CA LYS A 92 -2.03 -19.96 22.45
C LYS A 92 -2.64 -20.28 23.80
N ALA A 93 -3.84 -20.87 23.84
CA ALA A 93 -4.51 -21.26 25.08
C ALA A 93 -3.71 -22.30 25.88
N LYS A 94 -3.16 -23.32 25.21
CA LYS A 94 -2.27 -24.31 25.86
C LYS A 94 -1.02 -23.66 26.45
N LEU A 95 -0.35 -22.78 25.70
CA LEU A 95 0.84 -22.06 26.17
C LEU A 95 0.56 -21.18 27.39
N VAL A 96 -0.57 -20.45 27.40
CA VAL A 96 -0.95 -19.57 28.52
C VAL A 96 -1.32 -20.38 29.77
N ALA A 97 -1.88 -21.57 29.61
CA ALA A 97 -2.25 -22.44 30.73
C ALA A 97 -1.05 -23.23 31.31
N ALA A 98 0.00 -23.47 30.52
CA ALA A 98 1.18 -24.20 30.95
C ALA A 98 2.05 -23.37 31.92
N ASP A 99 2.64 -24.03 32.92
CA ASP A 99 3.75 -23.43 33.67
C ASP A 99 4.94 -23.22 32.73
N LEU A 100 5.63 -22.08 32.86
CA LEU A 100 6.74 -21.73 31.97
C LEU A 100 7.84 -22.80 31.97
N ASN A 101 8.13 -23.42 33.13
CA ASN A 101 9.15 -24.45 33.22
C ASN A 101 8.68 -25.79 32.65
N ALA A 102 7.36 -26.01 32.59
CA ALA A 102 6.78 -27.20 31.99
C ALA A 102 6.74 -27.16 30.45
N ILE A 103 6.88 -25.97 29.84
CA ILE A 103 6.96 -25.84 28.37
C ILE A 103 8.25 -26.48 27.85
N VAL A 104 9.34 -26.41 28.61
CA VAL A 104 10.61 -27.07 28.25
C VAL A 104 10.50 -28.55 28.60
N GLY A 105 10.60 -29.41 27.59
CA GLY A 105 10.40 -30.85 27.68
C GLY A 105 9.03 -31.32 27.15
N ASP A 106 8.09 -30.40 26.90
CA ASP A 106 6.79 -30.75 26.32
C ASP A 106 6.91 -30.97 24.80
N ALA A 107 6.53 -32.16 24.35
CA ALA A 107 6.71 -32.59 22.97
C ALA A 107 5.90 -31.77 21.95
N GLU A 108 4.83 -31.10 22.38
CA GLU A 108 3.97 -30.28 21.52
C GLU A 108 4.31 -28.78 21.66
N LEU A 109 4.45 -28.30 22.89
CA LEU A 109 4.62 -26.87 23.20
C LEU A 109 6.05 -26.39 23.00
N GLU A 110 7.07 -27.19 23.32
CA GLU A 110 8.47 -26.77 23.18
C GLU A 110 8.84 -26.36 21.75
N PRO A 111 8.62 -27.17 20.70
CA PRO A 111 9.04 -26.80 19.35
C PRO A 111 8.32 -25.55 18.84
N TYR A 112 7.03 -25.41 19.17
CA TYR A 112 6.26 -24.21 18.81
C TYR A 112 6.75 -22.98 19.58
N ALA A 113 6.91 -23.07 20.90
CA ALA A 113 7.37 -21.97 21.75
C ALA A 113 8.77 -21.50 21.38
N ARG A 114 9.68 -22.41 21.01
CA ARG A 114 11.02 -22.04 20.52
C ARG A 114 10.95 -21.31 19.18
N ALA A 115 10.18 -21.82 18.22
CA ALA A 115 10.09 -21.20 16.89
C ALA A 115 9.37 -19.84 16.94
N ALA A 116 8.19 -19.79 17.54
CA ALA A 116 7.40 -18.56 17.69
C ALA A 116 8.09 -17.56 18.62
N GLY A 117 8.66 -18.03 19.74
CA GLY A 117 9.44 -17.22 20.66
C GLY A 117 10.68 -16.61 20.01
N ALA A 118 11.41 -17.36 19.18
CA ALA A 118 12.53 -16.81 18.42
C ALA A 118 12.09 -15.80 17.35
N ALA A 119 10.91 -15.98 16.74
CA ALA A 119 10.34 -14.98 15.84
C ALA A 119 10.02 -13.67 16.59
N VAL A 120 9.31 -13.76 17.72
CA VAL A 120 9.00 -12.60 18.59
C VAL A 120 10.28 -11.93 19.10
N PHE A 121 11.26 -12.72 19.55
CA PHE A 121 12.54 -12.21 20.04
C PHE A 121 13.27 -11.40 18.96
N ARG A 122 13.33 -11.91 17.72
CA ARG A 122 13.99 -11.21 16.60
C ARG A 122 13.30 -9.88 16.27
N THR A 123 11.98 -9.82 16.37
CA THR A 123 11.23 -8.60 16.04
C THR A 123 11.27 -7.56 17.17
N TRP A 124 11.23 -7.98 18.43
CA TRP A 124 10.98 -7.08 19.56
C TRP A 124 12.16 -6.93 20.54
N CYS A 125 13.08 -7.88 20.59
CA CYS A 125 14.11 -7.95 21.64
C CYS A 125 15.55 -7.89 21.11
N ALA A 126 15.80 -8.44 19.90
CA ALA A 126 17.14 -8.56 19.33
C ALA A 126 17.84 -7.23 19.09
N GLN A 127 17.10 -6.12 19.02
CA GLN A 127 17.65 -4.77 18.89
C GLN A 127 18.54 -4.39 20.08
N CYS A 128 18.22 -4.85 21.29
CA CYS A 128 19.01 -4.62 22.49
C CYS A 128 19.82 -5.84 22.92
N HIS A 129 19.31 -7.05 22.69
CA HIS A 129 19.91 -8.30 23.18
C HIS A 129 20.75 -9.05 22.13
N GLY A 130 20.96 -8.45 20.95
CA GLY A 130 21.70 -9.06 19.85
C GLY A 130 20.91 -10.15 19.12
N ALA A 131 21.28 -10.42 17.86
CA ALA A 131 20.59 -11.42 17.03
C ALA A 131 20.67 -12.85 17.60
N GLY A 132 21.73 -13.15 18.37
CA GLY A 132 21.94 -14.43 19.04
C GLY A 132 21.49 -14.47 20.50
N ALA A 133 20.81 -13.43 21.01
CA ALA A 133 20.41 -13.29 22.41
C ALA A 133 21.56 -13.25 23.44
N ALA A 134 22.79 -12.97 23.01
CA ALA A 134 24.00 -12.96 23.85
C ALA A 134 24.43 -11.54 24.30
N GLY A 135 23.64 -10.51 23.98
CA GLY A 135 24.04 -9.12 24.15
C GLY A 135 24.77 -8.55 22.93
N VAL A 136 25.26 -7.32 23.08
CA VAL A 136 26.08 -6.62 22.08
C VAL A 136 27.57 -6.82 22.35
#